data_AF-A0A8T7LXK7-F1
#
_entry.id   AF-A0A8T7LXK7-F1
#
_cell.length_a   1.000
_cell.length_b   1.000
_cell.length_c   1.000
_cell.angle_alpha   90.00
_cell.angle_beta   90.00
_cell.angle_gamma   90.00
#
_symmetry.space_group_name_H-M   'P 1'
#
loop_
_entity.id
_entity.type
_entity.pdbx_description
1 polymer ?
#
loop_
_entity_poly.entity_id
_entity_poly.type
_entity_poly.pdbx_seq_one_letter_code
_entity_poly.pdbx_strand_id
1 'polypeptide(L)'
;MEWNIERFDILNNRLEQDHRGIKSRYRSMKGFKKPESAERFCQAYDEQRDFFNHRRWHKDRKGARWRRVDFVSKFYQLKGKFTNRQLVWRQSEIGV
;
A
#
# COMPACT_ATOMS: atom_id res chain seq x y z
N MET A 1 3.39 -12.92 -38.94
CA MET A 1 3.70 -13.29 -37.55
C MET A 1 4.10 -12.04 -36.78
N GLU A 2 3.14 -11.15 -36.44
CA GLU A 2 3.44 -9.84 -35.83
C GLU A 2 2.62 -9.55 -34.56
N TRP A 3 1.84 -10.50 -34.05
CA TRP A 3 0.89 -10.25 -32.96
C TRP A 3 1.42 -10.54 -31.54
N ASN A 4 2.67 -11.01 -31.40
CA ASN A 4 3.20 -11.43 -30.09
C ASN A 4 3.95 -10.33 -29.32
N ILE A 5 4.50 -9.32 -30.01
CA ILE A 5 5.32 -8.28 -29.36
C ILE A 5 4.42 -7.27 -28.62
N GLU A 6 3.38 -6.77 -29.28
CA GLU A 6 2.46 -5.79 -28.66
C GLU A 6 1.72 -6.35 -27.43
N ARG A 7 1.33 -7.63 -27.46
CA ARG A 7 0.63 -8.26 -26.34
C ARG A 7 1.53 -8.41 -25.11
N PHE A 8 2.83 -8.66 -25.32
CA PHE A 8 3.79 -8.77 -24.23
C PHE A 8 4.06 -7.40 -23.59
N ASP A 9 4.21 -6.36 -24.40
CA ASP A 9 4.40 -4.99 -23.91
C ASP A 9 3.19 -4.44 -23.17
N ILE A 10 1.96 -4.76 -23.58
CA ILE A 10 0.74 -4.35 -22.88
C ILE A 10 0.65 -5.00 -21.49
N LEU A 11 1.00 -6.30 -21.38
CA LEU A 11 1.00 -7.02 -20.12
C LEU A 11 2.13 -6.55 -19.20
N ASN A 12 3.32 -6.32 -19.76
CA ASN A 12 4.48 -5.85 -19.02
C ASN A 12 4.29 -4.41 -18.52
N ASN A 13 3.71 -3.54 -19.34
CA ASN A 13 3.34 -2.19 -18.90
C ASN A 13 2.31 -2.21 -17.77
N ARG A 14 1.33 -3.11 -17.80
CA ARG A 14 0.33 -3.20 -16.73
C ARG A 14 0.93 -3.66 -15.41
N LEU A 15 1.82 -4.66 -15.45
CA LEU A 15 2.58 -5.12 -14.28
C LEU A 15 3.49 -4.01 -13.73
N GLU A 16 4.23 -3.34 -14.61
CA GLU A 16 5.16 -2.28 -14.22
C GLU A 16 4.42 -1.03 -13.67
N GLN A 17 3.23 -0.69 -14.18
CA GLN A 17 2.40 0.39 -13.65
C GLN A 17 1.82 0.06 -12.26
N ASP A 18 1.44 -1.19 -12.01
CA ASP A 18 0.96 -1.61 -10.70
C ASP A 18 2.08 -1.52 -9.65
N HIS A 19 3.30 -1.90 -10.04
CA HIS A 19 4.47 -1.86 -9.16
C HIS A 19 5.02 -0.44 -8.93
N ARG A 20 4.73 0.54 -9.80
CA ARG A 20 5.21 1.94 -9.65
C ARG A 20 4.81 2.58 -8.33
N GLY A 21 3.62 2.27 -7.83
CA GLY A 21 3.13 2.80 -6.55
C GLY A 21 3.99 2.37 -5.37
N ILE A 22 4.47 1.12 -5.40
CA ILE A 22 5.35 0.52 -4.39
C ILE A 22 6.78 1.03 -4.58
N LYS A 23 7.30 1.02 -5.83
CA LYS A 23 8.65 1.50 -6.18
C LYS A 23 8.90 2.94 -5.73
N SER A 24 7.93 3.84 -5.89
CA SER A 24 8.09 5.23 -5.46
C SER A 24 8.26 5.39 -3.95
N ARG A 25 7.81 4.42 -3.14
CA ARG A 25 7.68 4.57 -1.69
C ARG A 25 8.81 3.94 -0.89
N TYR A 26 9.40 2.83 -1.36
CA TYR A 26 10.65 2.33 -0.80
C TYR A 26 11.90 2.97 -1.43
N ARG A 27 11.73 3.84 -2.44
CA ARG A 27 12.86 4.55 -3.09
C ARG A 27 13.72 5.31 -2.07
N SER A 28 13.11 5.92 -1.06
CA SER A 28 13.84 6.61 0.03
C SER A 28 14.58 5.64 0.95
N MET A 29 14.08 4.41 1.09
CA MET A 29 14.68 3.35 1.92
C MET A 29 15.90 2.68 1.26
N LYS A 30 16.21 3.02 0.00
CA LYS A 30 17.34 2.47 -0.79
C LYS A 30 17.35 0.94 -0.96
N GLY A 31 16.22 0.29 -0.71
CA GLY A 31 16.06 -1.17 -0.82
C GLY A 31 16.12 -1.89 0.53
N PHE A 32 15.78 -3.18 0.52
CA PHE A 32 15.81 -4.02 1.71
C PHE A 32 17.08 -4.87 1.73
N LYS A 33 17.73 -5.01 2.89
CA LYS A 33 18.92 -5.86 3.06
C LYS A 33 18.62 -7.35 2.91
N LYS A 34 17.37 -7.75 3.18
CA LYS A 34 16.91 -9.14 3.18
C LYS A 34 15.49 -9.26 2.61
N PRO A 35 15.16 -10.36 1.91
CA PRO A 35 13.84 -10.56 1.32
C PRO A 35 12.71 -10.58 2.36
N GLU A 36 12.93 -11.14 3.54
CA GLU A 36 11.93 -11.21 4.62
C GLU A 36 11.55 -9.81 5.14
N SER A 37 12.49 -8.85 5.06
CA SER A 37 12.20 -7.46 5.40
C SER A 37 11.31 -6.79 4.36
N ALA A 38 11.50 -7.13 3.07
CA ALA A 38 10.65 -6.66 1.99
C ALA A 38 9.23 -7.23 2.13
N GLU A 39 9.11 -8.52 2.45
CA GLU A 39 7.82 -9.20 2.67
C GLU A 39 7.03 -8.54 3.80
N ARG A 40 7.63 -8.40 4.99
CA ARG A 40 6.98 -7.74 6.14
C ARG A 40 6.56 -6.31 5.82
N PHE A 41 7.39 -5.58 5.07
CA PHE A 41 7.05 -4.24 4.64
C PHE A 41 5.85 -4.24 3.68
N CYS A 42 5.88 -5.07 2.63
CA CYS A 42 4.80 -5.15 1.65
C CYS A 42 3.47 -5.51 2.32
N GLN A 43 3.47 -6.47 3.23
CA GLN A 43 2.28 -6.87 3.98
C GLN A 43 1.71 -5.70 4.80
N ALA A 44 2.52 -5.10 5.68
CA ALA A 44 2.06 -3.99 6.51
C ALA A 44 1.63 -2.77 5.67
N TYR A 45 2.31 -2.56 4.55
CA TYR A 45 1.98 -1.49 3.62
C TYR A 45 0.65 -1.72 2.91
N ASP A 46 0.38 -2.92 2.40
CA ASP A 46 -0.89 -3.23 1.75
C ASP A 46 -2.06 -3.17 2.72
N GLU A 47 -1.88 -3.62 3.97
CA GLU A 47 -2.88 -3.45 5.03
C GLU A 47 -3.19 -1.97 5.29
N GLN A 48 -2.15 -1.14 5.44
CA GLN A 48 -2.30 0.30 5.60
C GLN A 48 -3.02 0.92 4.39
N ARG A 49 -2.56 0.56 3.18
CA ARG A 49 -3.10 1.08 1.92
C ARG A 49 -4.58 0.75 1.81
N ASP A 50 -4.98 -0.48 2.06
CA ASP A 50 -6.35 -0.95 1.92
C ASP A 50 -7.27 -0.31 2.95
N PHE A 51 -6.79 -0.07 4.19
CA PHE A 51 -7.54 0.70 5.18
C PHE A 51 -7.82 2.13 4.69
N PHE A 52 -6.78 2.85 4.23
CA PHE A 52 -6.92 4.23 3.74
C PHE A 52 -7.54 4.32 2.35
N ASN A 53 -7.60 3.23 1.61
CA ASN A 53 -8.16 3.24 0.27
C ASN A 53 -9.65 3.58 0.36
N HIS A 54 -10.00 4.61 -0.39
CA HIS A 54 -11.37 5.05 -0.47
C HIS A 54 -12.21 4.12 -1.37
N ARG A 55 -11.56 3.56 -2.39
CA ARG A 55 -12.21 2.76 -3.42
C ARG A 55 -12.23 1.30 -3.00
N ARG A 56 -13.42 0.75 -2.76
CA ARG A 56 -13.63 -0.69 -2.59
C ARG A 56 -13.91 -1.36 -3.93
N TRP A 57 -14.62 -0.65 -4.80
CA TRP A 57 -14.89 -1.06 -6.18
C TRP A 57 -14.41 -0.01 -7.18
N HIS A 58 -14.06 -0.45 -8.39
CA HIS A 58 -13.56 0.43 -9.46
C HIS A 58 -14.55 1.57 -9.82
N LYS A 59 -15.85 1.35 -9.59
CA LYS A 59 -16.93 2.32 -9.82
C LYS A 59 -17.11 3.35 -8.71
N ASP A 60 -16.46 3.18 -7.55
CA ASP A 60 -16.55 4.10 -6.40
C ASP A 60 -15.71 5.36 -6.63
N ARG A 61 -15.90 6.03 -7.76
CA ARG A 61 -15.16 7.22 -8.13
C ARG A 61 -15.68 8.42 -7.33
N LYS A 62 -15.05 8.68 -6.18
CA LYS A 62 -15.22 9.96 -5.48
C LYS A 62 -14.19 11.00 -5.92
N GLY A 63 -14.64 12.26 -5.98
CA GLY A 63 -13.80 13.41 -6.27
C GLY A 63 -12.68 13.60 -5.23
N ALA A 64 -11.63 14.33 -5.61
CA ALA A 64 -10.42 14.50 -4.78
C ALA A 64 -10.73 15.07 -3.38
N ARG A 65 -11.66 16.02 -3.27
CA ARG A 65 -12.10 16.60 -1.99
C ARG A 65 -12.64 15.52 -1.04
N TRP A 66 -13.56 14.68 -1.52
CA TRP A 66 -14.16 13.60 -0.73
C TRP A 66 -13.14 12.55 -0.31
N ARG A 67 -12.16 12.22 -1.18
CA ARG A 67 -11.07 11.31 -0.82
C ARG A 67 -10.21 11.86 0.32
N ARG A 68 -9.93 13.17 0.32
CA ARG A 68 -9.18 13.82 1.42
C ARG A 68 -9.98 13.78 2.73
N VAL A 69 -11.28 14.05 2.68
CA VAL A 69 -12.14 13.99 3.87
C VAL A 69 -12.17 12.58 4.47
N ASP A 70 -12.37 11.56 3.63
CA ASP A 70 -12.37 10.15 4.07
C ASP A 70 -11.03 9.74 4.68
N PHE A 71 -9.92 10.14 4.04
CA PHE A 71 -8.58 9.89 4.56
C PHE A 71 -8.36 10.52 5.94
N VAL A 72 -8.70 11.79 6.10
CA VAL A 72 -8.55 12.52 7.37
C VAL A 72 -9.43 11.90 8.46
N SER A 73 -10.66 11.53 8.13
CA SER A 73 -11.57 10.85 9.06
C SER A 73 -10.99 9.52 9.57
N LYS A 74 -10.55 8.65 8.65
CA LYS A 74 -9.90 7.37 8.99
C LYS A 74 -8.62 7.56 9.80
N PHE A 75 -7.84 8.59 9.51
CA PHE A 75 -6.63 8.91 10.27
C PHE A 75 -6.96 9.26 11.72
N TYR A 76 -7.94 10.13 11.97
CA TYR A 76 -8.34 10.47 13.34
C TYR A 76 -8.97 9.29 14.08
N GLN A 77 -9.74 8.44 13.39
CA GLN A 77 -10.24 7.19 13.96
C GLN A 77 -9.08 6.30 14.44
N LEU A 78 -8.06 6.11 13.59
CA LEU A 78 -6.89 5.31 13.93
C LEU A 78 -6.08 5.95 15.06
N LYS A 79 -5.84 7.27 14.98
CA LYS A 79 -5.16 8.05 16.02
C LYS A 79 -5.83 7.86 17.38
N GLY A 80 -7.17 7.95 17.43
CA GLY A 80 -7.94 7.71 18.65
C GLY A 80 -7.73 6.31 19.23
N LYS A 81 -7.72 5.27 18.39
CA LYS A 81 -7.44 3.88 18.83
C LYS A 81 -6.03 3.71 19.40
N PHE A 82 -5.03 4.39 18.83
CA PHE A 82 -3.65 4.38 19.33
C PHE A 82 -3.48 5.19 20.62
N THR A 83 -4.04 6.40 20.69
CA THR A 83 -3.91 7.26 21.88
C THR A 83 -4.69 6.74 23.07
N ASN A 84 -5.80 6.02 22.84
CA ASN A 84 -6.63 5.45 23.91
C ASN A 84 -6.18 4.05 24.36
N ARG A 85 -4.93 3.64 24.05
CA ARG A 85 -4.29 2.37 24.47
C ARG A 85 -5.08 1.08 24.18
N GLN A 86 -5.88 1.03 23.11
CA GLN A 86 -6.55 -0.22 22.70
C GLN A 86 -5.69 -1.11 21.78
N LEU A 87 -4.62 -0.57 21.20
CA LEU A 87 -3.67 -1.32 20.39
C LEU A 87 -2.29 -1.24 21.04
N VAL A 88 -2.03 -2.15 21.98
CA VAL A 88 -0.68 -2.41 22.48
C VAL A 88 0.06 -3.15 21.37
N TRP A 89 1.13 -2.57 20.83
CA TRP A 89 2.06 -3.35 20.02
C TRP A 89 2.63 -4.45 20.91
N ARG A 90 2.11 -5.66 20.77
CA ARG A 90 2.79 -6.84 21.30
C ARG A 90 4.03 -6.96 20.43
N GLN A 91 5.15 -6.42 20.92
CA GLN A 91 6.46 -6.68 20.35
C GLN A 91 6.59 -8.20 20.38
N SER A 92 6.36 -8.85 19.23
CA SER A 92 6.69 -10.26 19.10
C SER A 92 8.17 -10.35 19.40
N GLU A 93 8.51 -11.33 20.22
CA GLU A 93 9.85 -11.71 20.62
C GLU A 93 10.68 -12.00 19.37
N ILE A 94 11.20 -10.96 18.72
CA ILE A 94 12.23 -11.10 17.71
C ILE A 94 13.50 -11.26 18.51
N GLY A 95 13.76 -12.52 18.89
CA GLY A 95 15.03 -12.96 19.44
C GLY A 95 16.16 -12.47 18.54
N VAL A 96 17.06 -11.70 19.15
CA VAL A 96 18.36 -11.31 18.60
C VAL A 96 19.31 -12.49 18.72
#